data_AF-A0AA37SVK1-F1
#
_entry.id   AF-A0AA37SVK1-F1
#
_cell.length_a   1.000
_cell.length_b   1.000
_cell.length_c   1.000
_cell.angle_alpha   90.00
_cell.angle_beta   90.00
_cell.angle_gamma   90.00
#
_symmetry.space_group_name_H-M   'P 1'
#
loop_
_entity.id
_entity.type
_entity.pdbx_description
1 polymer ?
#
loop_
_entity_poly.entity_id
_entity_poly.type
_entity_poly.pdbx_seq_one_letter_code
_entity_poly.pdbx_strand_id
1 'polypeptide(L)'
;MGNAQQNYLVDHYDDPSLWTQVGTNVEISEGVVNFKNLSYAGQQRRVYRQLAEPLLTTDDWKFSFDFVYSELGFRSGPSVGHNLIVLTEDNKENGRLCPDIACTGQPISDTDYISVYYGNDLEGGNNRFSINSKINETFFTSDFIFFYNLNQKLYFDFEKVGVVLSLSVYVDEDRTILLNNQTVTSNLCEIAPLNFIQHCASAAGDYLRGLTGQIDNLILDKNYTTSCSPASKWYSNNTTVFPNFTKNIGIGTSDAQMKLSVVGNVGVEGDIIAKGVIARPSVWPDYVFSEDYNLKSLEELEKYIDKNAHLPGVPTEKEVLENGSDLGATNAILLEKIEELTLHLIEMNKRVKELESIISEGKK
;
A
#
# COMPACT_ATOMS: atom_id res chain seq x y z
N MET A 1 13.28 -35.52 -9.12
CA MET A 1 11.81 -35.51 -9.05
C MET A 1 11.43 -34.89 -7.72
N GLY A 2 11.14 -33.59 -7.72
CA GLY A 2 10.64 -32.85 -6.56
C GLY A 2 9.54 -31.94 -7.06
N ASN A 3 8.31 -32.19 -6.62
CA ASN A 3 7.13 -31.42 -6.96
C ASN A 3 7.28 -29.98 -6.43
N ALA A 4 7.39 -29.02 -7.33
CA ALA A 4 7.07 -27.63 -7.00
C ALA A 4 5.54 -27.51 -7.04
N GLN A 5 4.90 -27.34 -5.87
CA GLN A 5 3.49 -26.96 -5.78
C GLN A 5 3.32 -25.62 -6.50
N GLN A 6 2.45 -25.63 -7.51
CA GLN A 6 2.18 -24.51 -8.40
C GLN A 6 1.17 -23.58 -7.72
N ASN A 7 1.65 -22.64 -6.90
CA ASN A 7 0.83 -21.68 -6.14
C ASN A 7 0.21 -20.55 -7.00
N TYR A 8 0.09 -20.75 -8.31
CA TYR A 8 -0.30 -19.74 -9.30
C TYR A 8 -1.23 -20.39 -10.34
N LEU A 9 -2.34 -19.74 -10.68
CA LEU A 9 -3.03 -20.02 -11.94
C LEU A 9 -2.48 -19.03 -12.97
N VAL A 10 -1.88 -19.54 -14.04
CA VAL A 10 -1.59 -18.76 -15.24
C VAL A 10 -2.26 -19.48 -16.37
N ASP A 11 -3.19 -18.81 -17.04
CA ASP A 11 -4.01 -19.38 -18.10
C ASP A 11 -4.13 -18.37 -19.25
N HIS A 12 -3.45 -18.69 -20.35
CA HIS A 12 -3.57 -18.02 -21.64
C HIS A 12 -4.58 -18.75 -22.54
N TYR A 13 -5.42 -19.62 -21.95
CA TYR A 13 -6.50 -20.34 -22.63
C TYR A 13 -6.06 -21.21 -23.83
N ASP A 14 -4.77 -21.59 -23.87
CA ASP A 14 -4.19 -22.45 -24.91
C ASP A 14 -4.77 -23.89 -24.90
N ASP A 15 -5.25 -24.35 -23.74
CA ASP A 15 -5.87 -25.67 -23.57
C ASP A 15 -7.33 -25.53 -23.10
N PRO A 16 -8.30 -25.53 -24.04
CA PRO A 16 -9.73 -25.45 -23.71
C PRO A 16 -10.22 -26.63 -22.84
N SER A 17 -9.51 -27.77 -22.81
CA SER A 17 -9.95 -28.95 -22.06
C SER A 17 -9.84 -28.80 -20.55
N LEU A 18 -9.11 -27.77 -20.07
CA LEU A 18 -9.04 -27.40 -18.66
C LEU A 18 -10.31 -26.70 -18.15
N TRP A 19 -11.20 -26.33 -19.05
CA TRP A 19 -12.41 -25.57 -18.76
C TRP A 19 -13.66 -26.34 -19.17
N THR A 20 -14.67 -26.32 -18.30
CA THR A 20 -15.99 -26.85 -18.61
C THR A 20 -16.84 -25.74 -19.23
N GLN A 21 -17.23 -25.92 -20.49
CA GLN A 21 -18.14 -25.02 -21.18
C GLN A 21 -19.59 -25.44 -20.96
N VAL A 22 -20.44 -24.50 -20.53
CA VAL A 22 -21.89 -24.67 -20.44
C VAL A 22 -22.57 -23.65 -21.34
N GLY A 23 -23.26 -24.15 -22.37
CA GLY A 23 -23.91 -23.33 -23.40
C GLY A 23 -22.99 -23.00 -24.59
N THR A 24 -23.49 -22.16 -25.50
CA THR A 24 -22.82 -21.88 -26.79
C THR A 24 -22.41 -20.42 -26.98
N ASN A 25 -22.76 -19.54 -26.04
CA ASN A 25 -22.53 -18.10 -26.16
C ASN A 25 -21.24 -17.62 -25.47
N VAL A 26 -20.49 -18.55 -24.88
CA VAL A 26 -19.11 -18.37 -24.48
C VAL A 26 -18.35 -19.62 -24.88
N GLU A 27 -17.15 -19.45 -25.41
CA GLU A 27 -16.27 -20.57 -25.78
C GLU A 27 -14.82 -20.15 -25.60
N ILE A 28 -13.95 -21.12 -25.37
CA ILE A 28 -12.50 -20.90 -25.43
C ILE A 28 -12.03 -21.39 -26.79
N SER A 29 -11.48 -20.47 -27.58
CA SER A 29 -10.94 -20.75 -28.91
C SER A 29 -9.84 -19.75 -29.23
N GLU A 30 -8.84 -20.20 -30.00
CA GLU A 30 -7.72 -19.36 -30.43
C GLU A 30 -6.94 -18.70 -29.27
N GLY A 31 -6.85 -19.37 -28.11
CA GLY A 31 -6.12 -18.85 -26.94
C GLY A 31 -6.85 -17.73 -26.19
N VAL A 32 -8.15 -17.55 -26.39
CA VAL A 32 -8.94 -16.54 -25.65
C VAL A 32 -10.33 -17.06 -25.28
N VAL A 33 -10.94 -16.46 -24.25
CA VAL A 33 -12.36 -16.65 -23.95
C VAL A 33 -13.16 -15.69 -24.83
N ASN A 34 -13.97 -16.22 -25.75
CA ASN A 34 -14.82 -15.44 -26.65
C ASN A 34 -16.24 -15.34 -26.10
N PHE A 35 -16.75 -14.12 -25.92
CA PHE A 35 -18.16 -13.84 -25.65
C PHE A 35 -18.91 -13.54 -26.94
N LYS A 36 -20.04 -14.22 -27.16
CA LYS A 36 -20.92 -14.01 -28.33
C LYS A 36 -22.10 -13.10 -27.97
N ASN A 37 -22.42 -12.16 -28.87
CA ASN A 37 -23.51 -11.19 -28.69
C ASN A 37 -24.91 -11.85 -28.63
N LEU A 38 -25.89 -11.05 -28.21
CA LEU A 38 -27.33 -11.31 -28.36
C LEU A 38 -27.84 -12.61 -27.73
N SER A 39 -27.27 -13.00 -26.59
CA SER A 39 -27.80 -14.16 -25.85
C SER A 39 -29.10 -13.79 -25.14
N TYR A 40 -30.11 -14.65 -25.23
CA TYR A 40 -31.35 -14.47 -24.46
C TYR A 40 -31.09 -14.63 -22.96
N ALA A 41 -31.78 -13.81 -22.15
CA ALA A 41 -31.78 -13.97 -20.71
C ALA A 41 -32.23 -15.38 -20.35
N GLY A 42 -31.45 -16.08 -19.53
CA GLY A 42 -31.71 -17.47 -19.18
C GLY A 42 -31.15 -18.50 -20.16
N GLN A 43 -30.21 -18.16 -21.05
CA GLN A 43 -29.31 -19.17 -21.61
C GLN A 43 -28.03 -19.22 -20.78
N GLN A 44 -27.68 -20.41 -20.25
CA GLN A 44 -26.38 -20.58 -19.61
C GLN A 44 -25.28 -20.33 -20.64
N ARG A 45 -24.23 -19.63 -20.21
CA ARG A 45 -23.10 -19.28 -21.04
C ARG A 45 -21.90 -19.00 -20.16
N ARG A 46 -21.38 -20.04 -19.53
CA ARG A 46 -20.18 -19.90 -18.71
C ARG A 46 -19.15 -20.92 -19.13
N VAL A 47 -17.90 -20.51 -19.08
CA VAL A 47 -16.79 -21.46 -18.94
C VAL A 47 -16.36 -21.38 -17.50
N TYR A 48 -16.16 -22.52 -16.86
CA TYR A 48 -15.69 -22.58 -15.48
C TYR A 48 -14.60 -23.63 -15.31
N ARG A 49 -13.78 -23.42 -14.27
CA ARG A 49 -12.72 -24.34 -13.88
C ARG A 49 -12.63 -24.38 -12.35
N GLN A 50 -12.35 -25.56 -11.82
CA GLN A 50 -12.02 -25.71 -10.41
C GLN A 50 -10.59 -25.23 -10.16
N LEU A 51 -10.41 -24.40 -9.14
CA LEU A 51 -9.08 -23.99 -8.68
C LEU A 51 -8.35 -25.19 -8.08
N ALA A 52 -7.04 -25.28 -8.30
CA ALA A 52 -6.21 -26.36 -7.76
C ALA A 52 -6.28 -26.41 -6.22
N GLU A 53 -6.36 -25.24 -5.59
CA GLU A 53 -6.58 -25.04 -4.16
C GLU A 53 -7.69 -24.00 -3.98
N PRO A 54 -8.54 -24.10 -2.94
CA PRO A 54 -9.54 -23.07 -2.64
C PRO A 54 -8.88 -21.72 -2.31
N LEU A 55 -9.59 -20.62 -2.52
CA LEU A 55 -9.27 -19.31 -1.94
C LEU A 55 -9.97 -19.21 -0.59
N LEU A 56 -9.20 -19.23 0.50
CA LEU A 56 -9.72 -19.13 1.86
C LEU A 56 -10.05 -17.68 2.20
N THR A 57 -10.92 -17.50 3.20
CA THR A 57 -11.28 -16.17 3.73
C THR A 57 -10.08 -15.35 4.16
N THR A 58 -9.03 -16.01 4.65
CA THR A 58 -7.78 -15.40 5.13
C THR A 58 -6.77 -15.10 4.02
N ASP A 59 -6.98 -15.60 2.80
CA ASP A 59 -6.00 -15.48 1.73
C ASP A 59 -6.06 -14.08 1.10
N ASP A 60 -4.90 -13.49 0.89
CA ASP A 60 -4.74 -12.35 0.00
C ASP A 60 -4.42 -12.86 -1.40
N TRP A 61 -5.02 -12.24 -2.41
CA TRP A 61 -4.86 -12.69 -3.79
C TRP A 61 -5.04 -11.55 -4.77
N LYS A 62 -4.49 -11.73 -5.97
CA LYS A 62 -4.68 -10.83 -7.10
C LYS A 62 -4.96 -11.63 -8.37
N PHE A 63 -6.05 -11.28 -9.03
CA PHE A 63 -6.33 -11.64 -10.40
C PHE A 63 -5.91 -10.51 -11.33
N SER A 64 -5.14 -10.86 -12.35
CA SER A 64 -4.83 -9.99 -13.46
C SER A 64 -5.37 -10.62 -14.74
N PHE A 65 -6.03 -9.83 -15.59
CA PHE A 65 -6.52 -10.29 -16.88
C PHE A 65 -6.65 -9.13 -17.85
N ASP A 66 -6.77 -9.46 -19.13
CA ASP A 66 -6.99 -8.51 -20.20
C ASP A 66 -8.41 -8.68 -20.73
N PHE A 67 -9.02 -7.59 -21.16
CA PHE A 67 -10.35 -7.61 -21.74
C PHE A 67 -10.47 -6.63 -22.91
N VAL A 68 -10.98 -7.14 -24.02
CA VAL A 68 -11.36 -6.36 -25.20
C VAL A 68 -12.86 -6.49 -25.37
N TYR A 69 -13.56 -5.40 -25.63
CA TYR A 69 -14.99 -5.42 -25.94
C TYR A 69 -15.24 -4.80 -27.31
N SER A 70 -16.08 -5.44 -28.12
CA SER A 70 -16.27 -5.07 -29.52
C SER A 70 -17.70 -4.69 -29.88
N GLU A 71 -18.70 -5.26 -29.21
CA GLU A 71 -20.09 -4.90 -29.43
C GLU A 71 -20.94 -4.98 -28.17
N LEU A 72 -21.96 -4.12 -28.16
CA LEU A 72 -23.04 -4.14 -27.20
C LEU A 72 -24.33 -4.60 -27.88
N GLY A 73 -25.04 -5.51 -27.23
CA GLY A 73 -26.32 -6.00 -27.74
C GLY A 73 -27.47 -5.04 -27.50
N PHE A 74 -28.57 -5.26 -28.22
CA PHE A 74 -29.71 -4.36 -28.26
C PHE A 74 -30.58 -4.39 -26.98
N ARG A 75 -31.11 -3.21 -26.67
CA ARG A 75 -31.87 -2.82 -25.47
C ARG A 75 -33.24 -3.49 -25.38
N SER A 76 -33.49 -4.24 -24.30
CA SER A 76 -34.83 -4.62 -23.84
C SER A 76 -34.82 -4.88 -22.32
N GLY A 77 -34.64 -3.83 -21.50
CA GLY A 77 -34.77 -3.93 -20.04
C GLY A 77 -33.85 -2.99 -19.25
N PRO A 78 -34.02 -2.92 -17.91
CA PRO A 78 -33.42 -1.89 -17.06
C PRO A 78 -31.91 -2.07 -16.78
N SER A 79 -31.26 -3.16 -17.20
CA SER A 79 -29.80 -3.31 -17.13
C SER A 79 -29.36 -4.48 -18.00
N VAL A 80 -28.32 -4.26 -18.81
CA VAL A 80 -27.59 -5.31 -19.54
C VAL A 80 -26.18 -5.36 -18.97
N GLY A 81 -25.70 -6.56 -18.67
CA GLY A 81 -24.33 -6.77 -18.23
C GLY A 81 -23.97 -8.23 -17.98
N HIS A 82 -22.68 -8.44 -17.72
CA HIS A 82 -22.02 -9.74 -17.72
C HIS A 82 -20.99 -9.76 -16.61
N ASN A 83 -20.87 -10.89 -15.91
CA ASN A 83 -19.71 -11.08 -15.06
C ASN A 83 -18.52 -11.49 -15.95
N LEU A 84 -17.43 -10.72 -15.88
CA LEU A 84 -16.22 -11.01 -16.63
C LEU A 84 -15.42 -12.12 -15.95
N ILE A 85 -15.24 -11.98 -14.64
CA ILE A 85 -14.67 -12.99 -13.75
C ILE A 85 -15.60 -13.16 -12.56
N VAL A 86 -15.86 -14.41 -12.19
CA VAL A 86 -16.59 -14.78 -10.98
C VAL A 86 -15.80 -15.83 -10.22
N LEU A 87 -15.70 -15.64 -8.92
CA LEU A 87 -15.23 -16.63 -7.96
C LEU A 87 -16.43 -17.12 -7.16
N THR A 88 -16.63 -18.44 -7.08
CA THR A 88 -17.78 -19.06 -6.42
C THR A 88 -17.36 -20.20 -5.50
N GLU A 89 -18.17 -20.46 -4.47
CA GLU A 89 -18.00 -21.61 -3.58
C GLU A 89 -18.19 -22.94 -4.32
N ASP A 90 -19.20 -23.03 -5.19
CA ASP A 90 -19.49 -24.23 -5.99
C ASP A 90 -19.42 -23.93 -7.48
N ASN A 91 -19.65 -24.95 -8.31
CA ASN A 91 -19.66 -24.79 -9.76
C ASN A 91 -21.02 -24.31 -10.30
N LYS A 92 -21.95 -23.84 -9.46
CA LYS A 92 -23.26 -23.39 -9.93
C LYS A 92 -23.17 -22.00 -10.56
N GLU A 93 -24.20 -21.67 -11.32
CA GLU A 93 -24.39 -20.34 -11.90
C GLU A 93 -24.59 -19.27 -10.81
N ASN A 94 -23.88 -18.15 -10.93
CA ASN A 94 -23.88 -17.10 -9.92
C ASN A 94 -25.05 -16.12 -10.17
N GLY A 95 -26.20 -16.44 -9.60
CA GLY A 95 -27.37 -15.54 -9.60
C GLY A 95 -28.70 -16.26 -9.77
N ARG A 96 -28.74 -17.41 -10.44
CA ARG A 96 -29.92 -18.28 -10.48
C ARG A 96 -29.56 -19.76 -10.33
N LEU A 97 -30.41 -20.52 -9.64
CA LEU A 97 -30.29 -21.97 -9.49
C LEU A 97 -30.62 -22.68 -10.79
N CYS A 98 -29.68 -22.67 -11.73
CA CYS A 98 -29.89 -23.29 -13.01
C CYS A 98 -29.22 -24.66 -13.11
N PRO A 99 -29.95 -25.71 -13.54
CA PRO A 99 -29.28 -26.86 -14.14
C PRO A 99 -28.54 -26.42 -15.41
N ASP A 100 -27.53 -27.18 -15.88
CA ASP A 100 -26.68 -26.90 -17.07
C ASP A 100 -27.46 -26.93 -18.42
N ILE A 101 -28.66 -26.36 -18.44
CA ILE A 101 -29.61 -26.13 -19.55
C ILE A 101 -30.21 -24.70 -19.41
N ALA A 102 -31.15 -24.30 -20.27
CA ALA A 102 -31.74 -22.95 -20.23
C ALA A 102 -32.36 -22.59 -18.85
N CYS A 103 -31.84 -21.51 -18.26
CA CYS A 103 -32.04 -20.87 -16.95
C CYS A 103 -33.34 -20.06 -16.74
N THR A 104 -34.24 -19.93 -17.73
CA THR A 104 -35.39 -19.02 -17.61
C THR A 104 -36.35 -19.43 -16.48
N GLY A 105 -36.60 -18.53 -15.53
CA GLY A 105 -37.59 -18.74 -14.44
C GLY A 105 -37.07 -19.43 -13.18
N GLN A 106 -35.77 -19.67 -13.05
CA GLN A 106 -35.19 -20.34 -11.87
C GLN A 106 -35.07 -19.40 -10.64
N PRO A 107 -35.14 -19.94 -9.40
CA PRO A 107 -34.90 -19.20 -8.17
C PRO A 107 -33.53 -18.53 -8.14
N ILE A 108 -33.35 -17.55 -7.25
CA ILE A 108 -32.05 -16.92 -7.03
C ILE A 108 -31.08 -17.98 -6.48
N SER A 109 -29.86 -18.00 -7.01
CA SER A 109 -28.81 -18.90 -6.52
C SER A 109 -28.48 -18.62 -5.06
N ASP A 110 -28.25 -19.67 -4.27
CA ASP A 110 -27.75 -19.59 -2.90
C ASP A 110 -26.22 -19.46 -2.85
N THR A 111 -25.51 -19.83 -3.92
CA THR A 111 -24.05 -19.73 -4.05
C THR A 111 -23.50 -18.32 -3.82
N ASP A 112 -22.65 -18.18 -2.82
CA ASP A 112 -21.89 -16.96 -2.57
C ASP A 112 -20.84 -16.74 -3.65
N TYR A 113 -20.63 -15.47 -4.01
CA TYR A 113 -19.73 -15.12 -5.09
C TYR A 113 -19.09 -13.75 -4.93
N ILE A 114 -17.94 -13.60 -5.59
CA ILE A 114 -17.26 -12.33 -5.83
C ILE A 114 -17.03 -12.22 -7.33
N SER A 115 -17.24 -11.04 -7.91
CA SER A 115 -17.15 -10.86 -9.35
C SER A 115 -16.70 -9.47 -9.77
N VAL A 116 -16.05 -9.43 -10.93
CA VAL A 116 -15.87 -8.21 -11.74
C VAL A 116 -17.03 -8.16 -12.72
N TYR A 117 -17.93 -7.20 -12.53
CA TYR A 117 -19.12 -7.03 -13.32
C TYR A 117 -18.91 -5.95 -14.36
N TYR A 118 -19.31 -6.26 -15.59
CA TYR A 118 -19.48 -5.30 -16.68
C TYR A 118 -20.96 -4.96 -16.84
N GLY A 119 -21.30 -3.69 -16.99
CA GLY A 119 -22.66 -3.26 -17.30
C GLY A 119 -22.74 -1.95 -18.07
N ASN A 120 -23.95 -1.59 -18.48
CA ASN A 120 -24.25 -0.33 -19.16
C ASN A 120 -25.43 0.39 -18.46
N ASP A 121 -25.41 1.73 -18.39
CA ASP A 121 -26.49 2.52 -17.78
C ASP A 121 -27.65 2.85 -18.76
N LEU A 122 -28.86 3.03 -18.20
CA LEU A 122 -30.11 3.12 -18.95
C LEU A 122 -30.32 4.42 -19.72
N GLU A 123 -29.66 5.49 -19.30
CA GLU A 123 -29.96 6.87 -19.69
C GLU A 123 -28.77 7.58 -20.35
N GLY A 124 -27.54 7.08 -20.21
CA GLY A 124 -26.33 7.73 -20.70
C GLY A 124 -25.52 6.94 -21.74
N GLY A 125 -25.77 5.64 -21.88
CA GLY A 125 -24.93 4.76 -22.71
C GLY A 125 -23.53 4.56 -22.14
N ASN A 126 -23.31 4.89 -20.86
CA ASN A 126 -22.02 4.80 -20.22
C ASN A 126 -21.75 3.34 -19.83
N ASN A 127 -20.65 2.80 -20.34
CA ASN A 127 -20.17 1.50 -19.93
C ASN A 127 -19.52 1.60 -18.56
N ARG A 128 -19.70 0.58 -17.73
CA ARG A 128 -19.17 0.57 -16.37
C ARG A 128 -18.64 -0.80 -15.95
N PHE A 129 -17.62 -0.76 -15.09
CA PHE A 129 -17.18 -1.89 -14.30
C PHE A 129 -17.50 -1.68 -12.82
N SER A 130 -17.81 -2.76 -12.10
CA SER A 130 -17.94 -2.78 -10.65
C SER A 130 -17.45 -4.08 -10.05
N ILE A 131 -17.14 -4.04 -8.76
CA ILE A 131 -17.04 -5.24 -7.93
C ILE A 131 -18.46 -5.57 -7.45
N ASN A 132 -18.93 -6.76 -7.76
CA ASN A 132 -20.18 -7.28 -7.24
C ASN A 132 -19.91 -8.52 -6.39
N SER A 133 -20.51 -8.61 -5.22
CA SER A 133 -20.48 -9.83 -4.41
C SER A 133 -21.84 -10.13 -3.81
N LYS A 134 -22.05 -11.41 -3.51
CA LYS A 134 -23.18 -11.88 -2.71
C LYS A 134 -22.63 -12.77 -1.61
N ILE A 135 -22.98 -12.43 -0.37
CA ILE A 135 -22.51 -13.11 0.85
C ILE A 135 -23.72 -13.32 1.74
N ASN A 136 -24.06 -14.56 2.07
CA ASN A 136 -25.21 -14.89 2.91
C ASN A 136 -26.49 -14.13 2.46
N GLU A 137 -26.82 -14.25 1.16
CA GLU A 137 -27.97 -13.59 0.50
C GLU A 137 -27.91 -12.04 0.41
N THR A 138 -26.88 -11.41 0.97
CA THR A 138 -26.70 -9.96 0.92
C THR A 138 -25.84 -9.56 -0.28
N PHE A 139 -26.34 -8.64 -1.10
CA PHE A 139 -25.63 -8.14 -2.28
C PHE A 139 -24.85 -6.86 -1.97
N PHE A 140 -23.61 -6.81 -2.46
CA PHE A 140 -22.75 -5.65 -2.39
C PHE A 140 -22.29 -5.25 -3.80
N THR A 141 -22.19 -3.94 -4.03
CA THR A 141 -21.72 -3.36 -5.28
C THR A 141 -20.83 -2.17 -4.95
N SER A 142 -19.62 -2.14 -5.51
CA SER A 142 -18.72 -0.99 -5.38
C SER A 142 -19.23 0.22 -6.14
N ASP A 143 -18.52 1.34 -6.02
CA ASP A 143 -18.60 2.42 -6.99
C ASP A 143 -18.25 1.93 -8.41
N PHE A 144 -18.61 2.73 -9.42
CA PHE A 144 -18.46 2.39 -10.82
C PHE A 144 -17.20 3.01 -11.44
N ILE A 145 -16.51 2.25 -12.30
CA ILE A 145 -15.49 2.75 -13.22
C ILE A 145 -16.12 2.88 -14.60
N PHE A 146 -16.34 4.11 -15.06
CA PHE A 146 -16.97 4.37 -16.36
C PHE A 146 -16.00 4.35 -17.55
N PHE A 147 -16.47 4.02 -18.74
CA PHE A 147 -15.67 4.09 -19.96
C PHE A 147 -16.52 4.26 -21.22
N TYR A 148 -15.85 4.67 -22.31
CA TYR A 148 -16.53 5.19 -23.51
C TYR A 148 -16.02 4.60 -24.84
N ASN A 149 -14.78 4.11 -24.91
CA ASN A 149 -14.13 3.76 -26.18
C ASN A 149 -14.26 2.27 -26.54
N LEU A 150 -15.07 1.96 -27.55
CA LEU A 150 -15.21 0.60 -28.11
C LEU A 150 -13.89 0.08 -28.70
N ASN A 151 -13.69 -1.25 -28.64
CA ASN A 151 -12.50 -1.96 -29.14
C ASN A 151 -11.18 -1.57 -28.50
N GLN A 152 -11.20 -0.88 -27.35
CA GLN A 152 -10.00 -0.66 -26.55
C GLN A 152 -9.69 -1.91 -25.73
N LYS A 153 -8.44 -2.40 -25.81
CA LYS A 153 -7.92 -3.40 -24.88
C LYS A 153 -7.69 -2.72 -23.53
N LEU A 154 -8.25 -3.31 -22.49
CA LEU A 154 -8.16 -2.85 -21.11
C LEU A 154 -7.50 -3.94 -20.26
N TYR A 155 -6.74 -3.53 -19.26
CA TYR A 155 -5.99 -4.41 -18.38
C TYR A 155 -6.53 -4.28 -16.97
N PHE A 156 -6.80 -5.39 -16.30
CA PHE A 156 -7.53 -5.40 -15.03
C PHE A 156 -6.67 -6.00 -13.93
N ASP A 157 -6.63 -5.32 -12.79
CA ASP A 157 -6.20 -5.89 -11.52
C ASP A 157 -7.39 -5.94 -10.57
N PHE A 158 -7.74 -7.15 -10.15
CA PHE A 158 -8.78 -7.41 -9.17
C PHE A 158 -8.19 -8.18 -7.99
N GLU A 159 -8.18 -7.57 -6.81
CA GLU A 159 -7.43 -8.09 -5.68
C GLU A 159 -8.22 -8.06 -4.38
N LYS A 160 -7.84 -8.96 -3.46
CA LYS A 160 -8.30 -8.99 -2.08
C LYS A 160 -7.10 -8.84 -1.16
N VAL A 161 -7.23 -7.91 -0.21
CA VAL A 161 -6.24 -7.65 0.84
C VAL A 161 -6.97 -7.54 2.17
N GLY A 162 -6.78 -8.52 3.05
CA GLY A 162 -7.57 -8.68 4.26
C GLY A 162 -9.07 -8.77 3.92
N VAL A 163 -9.82 -7.74 4.28
CA VAL A 163 -11.28 -7.63 4.05
C VAL A 163 -11.65 -6.64 2.93
N VAL A 164 -10.68 -6.14 2.17
CA VAL A 164 -10.92 -5.15 1.12
C VAL A 164 -10.72 -5.79 -0.24
N LEU A 165 -11.71 -5.61 -1.13
CA LEU A 165 -11.60 -5.88 -2.55
C LEU A 165 -11.28 -4.58 -3.27
N SER A 166 -10.34 -4.62 -4.21
CA SER A 166 -9.98 -3.48 -5.06
C SER A 166 -10.02 -3.88 -6.52
N LEU A 167 -10.52 -2.98 -7.36
CA LEU A 167 -10.57 -3.13 -8.81
C LEU A 167 -9.92 -1.91 -9.46
N SER A 168 -8.83 -2.16 -10.16
CA SER A 168 -8.10 -1.20 -10.97
C SER A 168 -8.16 -1.61 -12.43
N VAL A 169 -8.43 -0.64 -13.30
CA VAL A 169 -8.51 -0.85 -14.75
C VAL A 169 -7.51 0.10 -15.41
N TYR A 170 -6.73 -0.41 -16.35
CA TYR A 170 -5.66 0.33 -17.01
C TYR A 170 -5.88 0.39 -18.51
N VAL A 171 -5.36 1.46 -19.12
CA VAL A 171 -5.46 1.69 -20.58
C VAL A 171 -4.19 1.31 -21.34
N ASP A 172 -3.16 0.84 -20.63
CA ASP A 172 -1.85 0.43 -21.14
C ASP A 172 -1.42 -0.93 -20.59
N GLU A 173 -0.65 -1.67 -21.38
CA GLU A 173 -0.19 -3.04 -21.06
C GLU A 173 0.72 -3.09 -19.83
N ASP A 174 1.52 -2.05 -19.62
CA ASP A 174 2.41 -1.91 -18.47
C ASP A 174 1.65 -1.60 -17.17
N ARG A 175 0.32 -1.41 -17.22
CA ARG A 175 -0.57 -1.14 -16.08
C ARG A 175 -0.14 0.11 -15.29
N THR A 176 0.26 1.17 -16.00
CA THR A 176 0.75 2.42 -15.39
C THR A 176 -0.28 3.55 -15.40
N ILE A 177 -1.26 3.50 -16.31
CA ILE A 177 -2.27 4.54 -16.51
C ILE A 177 -3.64 3.98 -16.16
N LEU A 178 -4.14 4.36 -14.98
CA LEU A 178 -5.49 4.03 -14.55
C LEU A 178 -6.55 4.69 -15.45
N LEU A 179 -7.53 3.90 -15.88
CA LEU A 179 -8.75 4.38 -16.49
C LEU A 179 -9.45 5.35 -15.54
N ASN A 180 -9.66 6.58 -16.00
CA ASN A 180 -10.20 7.70 -15.21
C ASN A 180 -9.42 8.02 -13.91
N ASN A 181 -8.17 7.58 -13.79
CA ASN A 181 -7.37 7.74 -12.56
C ASN A 181 -8.10 7.24 -11.30
N GLN A 182 -8.85 6.14 -11.42
CA GLN A 182 -9.73 5.62 -10.37
C GLN A 182 -9.47 4.13 -10.11
N THR A 183 -9.44 3.79 -8.82
CA THR A 183 -9.58 2.42 -8.30
C THR A 183 -10.86 2.40 -7.47
N VAL A 184 -11.70 1.38 -7.66
CA VAL A 184 -12.91 1.20 -6.82
C VAL A 184 -12.67 0.10 -5.81
N THR A 185 -13.26 0.26 -4.63
CA THR A 185 -13.12 -0.69 -3.54
C THR A 185 -14.47 -1.16 -3.03
N SER A 186 -14.52 -2.36 -2.49
CA SER A 186 -15.66 -2.90 -1.75
C SER A 186 -15.16 -3.63 -0.51
N ASN A 187 -15.91 -3.56 0.59
CA ASN A 187 -15.60 -4.36 1.77
C ASN A 187 -16.20 -5.75 1.61
N LEU A 188 -15.38 -6.76 1.91
CA LEU A 188 -15.74 -8.16 1.92
C LEU A 188 -15.96 -8.63 3.36
N CYS A 189 -17.19 -9.02 3.66
CA CYS A 189 -17.52 -9.75 4.89
C CYS A 189 -16.96 -11.17 4.85
N GLU A 190 -17.05 -11.92 5.95
CA GLU A 190 -16.68 -13.33 5.98
C GLU A 190 -17.41 -14.11 4.88
N ILE A 191 -16.65 -14.71 3.97
CA ILE A 191 -17.14 -15.49 2.83
C ILE A 191 -16.57 -16.91 2.90
N ALA A 192 -17.38 -17.91 2.53
CA ALA A 192 -16.94 -19.29 2.42
C ALA A 192 -15.78 -19.45 1.41
N PRO A 193 -14.96 -20.51 1.51
CA PRO A 193 -13.88 -20.75 0.57
C PRO A 193 -14.37 -20.81 -0.88
N LEU A 194 -13.72 -20.07 -1.78
CA LEU A 194 -14.08 -20.01 -3.19
C LEU A 194 -13.28 -21.07 -3.96
N ASN A 195 -13.98 -21.98 -4.63
CA ASN A 195 -13.39 -23.16 -5.25
C ASN A 195 -13.34 -23.07 -6.78
N PHE A 196 -14.14 -22.21 -7.39
CA PHE A 196 -14.29 -22.14 -8.84
C PHE A 196 -14.07 -20.74 -9.36
N ILE A 197 -13.46 -20.64 -10.53
CA ILE A 197 -13.43 -19.44 -11.36
C ILE A 197 -14.33 -19.65 -12.58
N GLN A 198 -15.09 -18.62 -12.93
CA GLN A 198 -16.02 -18.64 -14.06
C GLN A 198 -15.93 -17.35 -14.87
N HIS A 199 -16.11 -17.47 -16.19
CA HIS A 199 -16.31 -16.33 -17.10
C HIS A 199 -17.72 -16.34 -17.68
N CYS A 200 -18.29 -15.16 -17.90
CA CYS A 200 -19.61 -14.93 -18.52
C CYS A 200 -20.81 -15.51 -17.75
N ALA A 201 -20.59 -15.94 -16.50
CA ALA A 201 -21.64 -16.40 -15.61
C ALA A 201 -22.71 -15.30 -15.37
N SER A 202 -23.96 -15.71 -15.27
CA SER A 202 -25.16 -14.90 -15.48
C SER A 202 -25.53 -14.04 -14.27
N ALA A 203 -25.16 -12.75 -14.26
CA ALA A 203 -25.75 -11.75 -13.34
C ALA A 203 -27.27 -11.58 -13.56
N ALA A 204 -28.06 -11.05 -12.64
CA ALA A 204 -29.50 -10.82 -12.89
C ALA A 204 -29.76 -9.77 -14.01
N GLY A 205 -30.77 -9.98 -14.87
CA GLY A 205 -31.14 -9.04 -15.96
C GLY A 205 -32.09 -9.64 -17.02
N ASP A 206 -32.89 -8.79 -17.68
CA ASP A 206 -34.00 -9.14 -18.60
C ASP A 206 -33.59 -9.51 -20.05
N TYR A 207 -34.53 -10.20 -20.71
CA TYR A 207 -34.66 -10.74 -22.09
C TYR A 207 -33.45 -10.88 -23.05
N LEU A 208 -32.53 -9.91 -23.16
CA LEU A 208 -31.42 -9.93 -24.13
C LEU A 208 -30.16 -9.30 -23.55
N ARG A 209 -29.07 -10.08 -23.50
CA ARG A 209 -27.79 -9.67 -22.92
C ARG A 209 -26.70 -9.56 -23.98
N GLY A 210 -26.16 -8.36 -24.11
CA GLY A 210 -25.22 -8.00 -25.15
C GLY A 210 -23.81 -7.72 -24.68
N LEU A 211 -22.90 -8.65 -24.92
CA LEU A 211 -21.46 -8.41 -24.84
C LEU A 211 -20.81 -9.30 -25.89
N THR A 212 -20.13 -8.67 -26.84
CA THR A 212 -19.09 -9.32 -27.61
C THR A 212 -17.76 -8.82 -27.08
N GLY A 213 -16.88 -9.74 -26.75
CA GLY A 213 -15.57 -9.40 -26.20
C GLY A 213 -14.71 -10.63 -25.99
N GLN A 214 -13.47 -10.39 -25.58
CA GLN A 214 -12.46 -11.40 -25.38
C GLN A 214 -11.77 -11.19 -24.03
N ILE A 215 -11.60 -12.27 -23.26
CA ILE A 215 -10.68 -12.28 -22.11
C ILE A 215 -9.45 -13.10 -22.46
N ASP A 216 -8.30 -12.60 -22.02
CA ASP A 216 -7.00 -13.22 -22.18
C ASP A 216 -6.10 -12.96 -20.95
N ASN A 217 -4.96 -13.64 -20.86
CA ASN A 217 -3.88 -13.43 -19.89
C ASN A 217 -4.34 -13.50 -18.43
N LEU A 218 -5.11 -14.53 -18.09
CA LEU A 218 -5.59 -14.73 -16.72
C LEU A 218 -4.45 -15.20 -15.82
N ILE A 219 -4.18 -14.42 -14.79
CA ILE A 219 -3.16 -14.72 -13.78
C ILE A 219 -3.81 -14.60 -12.41
N LEU A 220 -3.70 -15.63 -11.57
CA LEU A 220 -3.99 -15.61 -10.14
C LEU A 220 -2.67 -15.73 -9.38
N ASP A 221 -2.38 -14.73 -8.57
CA ASP A 221 -1.33 -14.78 -7.56
C ASP A 221 -1.96 -14.95 -6.17
N LYS A 222 -1.68 -16.08 -5.52
CA LYS A 222 -2.03 -16.34 -4.10
C LYS A 222 -0.90 -16.03 -3.13
N ASN A 223 0.32 -15.82 -3.64
CA ASN A 223 1.41 -15.23 -2.89
C ASN A 223 1.37 -13.71 -3.02
N TYR A 224 0.19 -13.15 -3.31
CA TYR A 224 -0.09 -11.73 -3.34
C TYR A 224 -0.05 -11.17 -1.92
N THR A 225 1.16 -11.12 -1.37
CA THR A 225 1.45 -10.24 -0.27
C THR A 225 1.44 -8.85 -0.89
N THR A 226 0.38 -8.08 -0.66
CA THR A 226 0.62 -6.63 -0.59
C THR A 226 1.73 -6.45 0.42
N SER A 227 2.71 -5.63 0.08
CA SER A 227 3.86 -5.37 0.93
C SER A 227 3.44 -4.62 2.20
N CYS A 228 2.75 -5.28 3.12
CA CYS A 228 2.98 -5.10 4.54
C CYS A 228 4.24 -5.90 4.88
N SER A 229 5.40 -5.40 4.43
CA SER A 229 6.66 -5.85 5.03
C SER A 229 6.78 -5.17 6.39
N PRO A 230 7.02 -5.91 7.49
CA PRO A 230 7.70 -5.33 8.63
C PRO A 230 9.10 -4.94 8.13
N ALA A 231 9.25 -3.65 7.81
CA ALA A 231 10.46 -3.00 7.31
C ALA A 231 10.98 -3.40 5.90
N SER A 232 11.35 -2.34 5.17
CA SER A 232 12.34 -2.23 4.07
C SER A 232 12.08 -2.85 2.69
N LYS A 233 11.58 -2.03 1.74
CA LYS A 233 12.38 -1.28 0.74
C LYS A 233 11.44 -0.49 -0.18
N TRP A 234 11.49 0.84 -0.11
CA TRP A 234 10.78 1.75 -1.01
C TRP A 234 11.66 1.96 -2.24
N TYR A 235 11.37 1.28 -3.34
CA TYR A 235 11.85 1.72 -4.65
C TYR A 235 10.71 2.48 -5.32
N SER A 236 10.79 3.81 -5.34
CA SER A 236 10.10 4.61 -6.33
C SER A 236 11.14 5.45 -7.06
N ASN A 237 11.26 5.19 -8.35
CA ASN A 237 12.12 5.97 -9.22
C ASN A 237 11.48 7.35 -9.36
N ASN A 238 12.09 8.34 -8.71
CA ASN A 238 11.93 9.76 -9.00
C ASN A 238 10.49 10.33 -8.92
N THR A 239 9.77 10.04 -7.83
CA THR A 239 8.47 10.67 -7.56
C THR A 239 8.44 11.27 -6.17
N THR A 240 8.32 12.60 -6.10
CA THR A 240 7.97 13.32 -4.88
C THR A 240 6.64 12.76 -4.36
N VAL A 241 6.69 11.96 -3.31
CA VAL A 241 5.48 11.42 -2.69
C VAL A 241 4.82 12.58 -1.92
N PHE A 242 3.62 12.99 -2.35
CA PHE A 242 2.71 13.83 -1.55
C PHE A 242 1.57 12.96 -1.00
N PRO A 243 1.83 12.07 -0.03
CA PRO A 243 0.75 11.36 0.62
C PRO A 243 -0.02 12.37 1.50
N ASN A 244 -1.29 12.60 1.18
CA ASN A 244 -2.18 13.37 2.04
C ASN A 244 -2.52 12.53 3.29
N PHE A 245 -1.56 12.44 4.21
CA PHE A 245 -1.76 11.74 5.48
C PHE A 245 -2.62 12.59 6.41
N THR A 246 -3.89 12.21 6.56
CA THR A 246 -4.75 12.75 7.63
C THR A 246 -4.31 12.29 9.02
N LYS A 247 -3.51 11.22 9.10
CA LYS A 247 -2.94 10.63 10.32
C LYS A 247 -1.46 10.97 10.50
N ASN A 248 -0.90 10.56 11.64
CA ASN A 248 0.53 10.71 11.95
C ASN A 248 1.36 9.64 11.22
N ILE A 249 2.58 9.99 10.82
CA ILE A 249 3.55 9.06 10.21
C ILE A 249 4.42 8.47 11.32
N GLY A 250 4.38 7.14 11.47
CA GLY A 250 5.28 6.39 12.35
C GLY A 250 6.32 5.61 11.54
N ILE A 251 7.60 5.81 11.81
CA ILE A 251 8.70 4.99 11.30
C ILE A 251 9.26 4.20 12.48
N GLY A 252 9.14 2.86 12.45
CA GLY A 252 9.54 2.00 13.57
C GLY A 252 8.56 1.99 14.76
N THR A 253 7.37 2.59 14.62
CA THR A 253 6.31 2.60 15.64
C THR A 253 4.93 2.64 15.02
N SER A 254 3.96 1.96 15.64
CA SER A 254 2.52 2.07 15.34
C SER A 254 1.81 3.15 16.15
N ASP A 255 2.47 3.70 17.18
CA ASP A 255 1.94 4.71 18.08
C ASP A 255 2.66 6.05 17.88
N ALA A 256 2.38 6.70 16.74
CA ALA A 256 2.99 7.97 16.40
C ALA A 256 2.31 9.12 17.17
N GLN A 257 3.00 9.68 18.16
CA GLN A 257 2.51 10.76 19.02
C GLN A 257 2.63 12.16 18.37
N MET A 258 3.44 12.28 17.32
CA MET A 258 3.66 13.50 16.54
C MET A 258 3.37 13.25 15.07
N LYS A 259 3.17 14.31 14.26
CA LYS A 259 2.91 14.19 12.81
C LYS A 259 3.95 13.33 12.07
N LEU A 260 5.19 13.37 12.53
CA LEU A 260 6.23 12.40 12.19
C LEU A 260 6.85 11.92 13.50
N SER A 261 6.84 10.61 13.74
CA SER A 261 7.50 9.95 14.87
C SER A 261 8.41 8.87 14.33
N VAL A 262 9.69 8.93 14.68
CA VAL A 262 10.68 7.92 14.29
C VAL A 262 11.24 7.27 15.55
N VAL A 263 11.13 5.95 15.64
CA VAL A 263 11.82 5.14 16.66
C VAL A 263 13.03 4.50 15.98
N GLY A 264 14.21 5.03 16.27
CA GLY A 264 15.48 4.63 15.67
C GLY A 264 16.28 5.81 15.12
N ASN A 265 17.31 5.52 14.33
CA ASN A 265 18.19 6.52 13.74
C ASN A 265 17.64 7.04 12.41
N VAL A 266 17.82 8.33 12.14
CA VAL A 266 17.47 8.98 10.86
C VAL A 266 18.75 9.44 10.16
N GLY A 267 18.99 8.95 8.95
CA GLY A 267 20.04 9.46 8.06
C GLY A 267 19.49 10.54 7.15
N VAL A 268 20.18 11.68 7.06
CA VAL A 268 19.82 12.80 6.17
C VAL A 268 21.05 13.19 5.37
N GLU A 269 20.99 13.06 4.04
CA GLU A 269 22.09 13.42 3.13
C GLU A 269 22.12 14.91 2.76
N GLY A 270 21.18 15.69 3.28
CA GLY A 270 21.09 17.14 3.08
C GLY A 270 20.71 17.88 4.36
N ASP A 271 20.17 19.09 4.21
CA ASP A 271 19.87 19.96 5.34
C ASP A 271 18.49 19.69 5.97
N ILE A 272 18.42 19.79 7.29
CA ILE A 272 17.15 19.85 8.02
C ILE A 272 16.81 21.32 8.28
N ILE A 273 15.81 21.85 7.55
CA ILE A 273 15.29 23.20 7.77
C ILE A 273 14.12 23.13 8.74
N ALA A 274 14.29 23.64 9.96
CA ALA A 274 13.27 23.65 11.00
C ALA A 274 13.14 25.03 11.65
N LYS A 275 11.93 25.38 12.08
CA LYS A 275 11.72 26.56 12.93
C LYS A 275 12.17 26.34 14.38
N GLY A 276 12.22 25.08 14.83
CA GLY A 276 12.64 24.72 16.17
C GLY A 276 13.00 23.25 16.26
N VAL A 277 14.03 22.96 17.07
CA VAL A 277 14.53 21.63 17.38
C VAL A 277 14.66 21.53 18.90
N ILE A 278 14.10 20.48 19.50
CA ILE A 278 14.21 20.21 20.93
C ILE A 278 15.07 18.96 21.10
N ALA A 279 16.33 19.14 21.50
CA ALA A 279 17.20 18.05 21.91
C ALA A 279 16.93 17.69 23.38
N ARG A 280 17.01 16.41 23.72
CA ARG A 280 16.86 15.90 25.09
C ARG A 280 18.14 15.16 25.50
N PRO A 281 19.24 15.87 25.78
CA PRO A 281 20.50 15.25 26.16
C PRO A 281 20.35 14.50 27.49
N SER A 282 21.16 13.46 27.69
CA SER A 282 21.13 12.64 28.91
C SER A 282 21.80 13.31 30.12
N VAL A 283 22.64 14.32 29.89
CA VAL A 283 23.42 15.02 30.92
C VAL A 283 23.32 16.53 30.69
N TRP A 284 23.24 17.28 31.79
CA TRP A 284 23.22 18.73 31.80
C TRP A 284 24.20 19.24 32.88
N PRO A 285 25.05 20.25 32.59
CA PRO A 285 26.27 20.51 33.37
C PRO A 285 26.09 21.26 34.71
N ASP A 286 24.89 21.33 35.29
CA ASP A 286 24.64 22.06 36.56
C ASP A 286 25.58 21.68 37.72
N TYR A 287 26.19 20.49 37.66
CA TYR A 287 27.16 20.01 38.64
C TYR A 287 28.46 20.83 38.69
N VAL A 288 28.79 21.64 37.67
CA VAL A 288 29.99 22.49 37.66
C VAL A 288 29.98 23.48 38.83
N PHE A 289 28.78 23.87 39.29
CA PHE A 289 28.61 24.77 40.42
C PHE A 289 28.51 24.07 41.78
N SER A 290 28.68 22.74 41.83
CA SER A 290 28.67 22.01 43.11
C SER A 290 29.96 22.23 43.89
N GLU A 291 29.88 22.14 45.22
CA GLU A 291 31.05 22.34 46.10
C GLU A 291 32.15 21.28 45.89
N ASP A 292 31.77 20.08 45.45
CA ASP A 292 32.67 18.95 45.19
C ASP A 292 33.23 18.96 43.76
N TYR A 293 32.89 19.94 42.94
CA TYR A 293 33.39 20.03 41.57
C TYR A 293 34.86 20.43 41.54
N ASN A 294 35.71 19.54 41.04
CA ASN A 294 37.14 19.76 40.94
C ASN A 294 37.50 20.59 39.70
N LEU A 295 37.38 21.91 39.80
CA LEU A 295 37.80 22.85 38.77
C LEU A 295 39.33 22.78 38.58
N LYS A 296 39.77 22.44 37.36
CA LYS A 296 41.20 22.43 37.01
C LYS A 296 41.77 23.83 37.07
N SER A 297 43.00 23.98 37.56
CA SER A 297 43.71 25.26 37.47
C SER A 297 44.03 25.63 36.01
N LEU A 298 44.23 26.93 35.73
CA LEU A 298 44.61 27.39 34.40
C LEU A 298 45.97 26.83 33.97
N GLU A 299 46.89 26.63 34.90
CA GLU A 299 48.21 26.03 34.64
C GLU A 299 48.11 24.54 34.27
N GLU A 300 47.19 23.80 34.88
CA GLU A 300 46.90 22.42 34.50
C GLU A 300 46.21 22.35 33.14
N LEU A 301 45.32 23.31 32.85
CA LEU A 301 44.61 23.39 31.59
C LEU A 301 45.57 23.72 30.43
N GLU A 302 46.48 24.68 30.62
CA GLU A 302 47.55 25.03 29.67
C GLU A 302 48.39 23.80 29.32
N LYS A 303 48.91 23.09 30.33
CA LYS A 303 49.66 21.84 30.12
C LYS A 303 48.87 20.78 29.37
N TYR A 304 47.56 20.70 29.62
CA TYR A 304 46.70 19.76 28.91
C TYR A 304 46.54 20.15 27.44
N ILE A 305 46.29 21.42 27.15
CA ILE A 305 46.13 21.94 25.79
C ILE A 305 47.43 21.77 25.00
N ASP A 306 48.57 22.12 25.59
CA ASP A 306 49.89 21.97 24.94
C ASP A 306 50.17 20.51 24.55
N LYS A 307 49.71 19.57 25.38
CA LYS A 307 49.91 18.14 25.15
C LYS A 307 48.90 17.54 24.16
N ASN A 308 47.64 17.95 24.21
CA ASN A 308 46.54 17.25 23.51
C ASN A 308 45.92 18.08 22.38
N ALA A 309 46.19 19.39 22.29
CA ALA A 309 45.64 20.32 21.31
C ALA A 309 44.10 20.46 21.31
N HIS A 310 43.43 20.09 22.41
CA HIS A 310 42.00 20.33 22.64
C HIS A 310 41.72 20.48 24.15
N LEU A 311 40.50 20.92 24.50
CA LEU A 311 40.07 21.05 25.90
C LEU A 311 39.70 19.69 26.51
N PRO A 312 39.87 19.50 27.83
CA PRO A 312 39.42 18.30 28.53
C PRO A 312 37.91 18.08 28.33
N GLY A 313 37.52 16.87 27.95
CA GLY A 313 36.11 16.51 27.73
C GLY A 313 35.52 16.97 26.39
N VAL A 314 36.27 17.74 25.59
CA VAL A 314 35.88 18.07 24.21
C VAL A 314 36.47 17.03 23.26
N PRO A 315 35.68 16.43 22.35
CA PRO A 315 36.18 15.44 21.40
C PRO A 315 37.21 16.05 20.45
N THR A 316 38.16 15.23 20.01
CA THR A 316 39.16 15.62 19.01
C THR A 316 38.52 15.76 17.64
N GLU A 317 39.17 16.53 16.75
CA GLU A 317 38.75 16.64 15.34
C GLU A 317 38.62 15.26 14.68
N LYS A 318 39.57 14.37 14.94
CA LYS A 318 39.55 13.00 14.40
C LYS A 318 38.31 12.22 14.85
N GLU A 319 37.97 12.29 16.13
CA GLU A 319 36.78 11.58 16.65
C GLU A 319 35.48 12.11 16.04
N VAL A 320 35.38 13.42 15.83
CA VAL A 320 34.20 14.06 15.23
C VAL A 320 34.07 13.73 13.74
N LEU A 321 35.19 13.71 13.00
CA LEU A 321 35.18 13.34 11.58
C LEU A 321 34.85 11.85 11.37
N GLU A 322 35.29 10.98 12.29
CA GLU A 322 35.04 9.54 12.20
C GLU A 322 33.62 9.16 12.63
N ASN A 323 33.09 9.76 13.70
CA ASN A 323 31.84 9.30 14.34
C ASN A 323 30.68 10.31 14.27
N GLY A 324 30.92 11.53 13.77
CA GLY A 324 29.97 12.64 13.88
C GLY A 324 29.96 13.26 15.28
N SER A 325 29.04 14.21 15.49
CA SER A 325 28.84 14.87 16.79
C SER A 325 27.35 14.92 17.15
N ASP A 326 27.01 14.49 18.36
CA ASP A 326 25.66 14.67 18.90
C ASP A 326 25.46 16.15 19.27
N LEU A 327 24.50 16.82 18.64
CA LEU A 327 24.23 18.25 18.86
C LEU A 327 23.86 18.57 20.32
N GLY A 328 23.09 17.70 20.98
CA GLY A 328 22.67 17.89 22.36
C GLY A 328 23.85 17.72 23.33
N ALA A 329 24.64 16.67 23.17
CA ALA A 329 25.83 16.43 23.99
C ALA A 329 26.90 17.50 23.77
N THR A 330 27.11 17.93 22.52
CA THR A 330 28.05 19.01 22.19
C THR A 330 27.63 20.31 22.86
N ASN A 331 26.35 20.67 22.80
CA ASN A 331 25.84 21.85 23.50
C ASN A 331 26.01 21.75 25.03
N ALA A 332 25.82 20.56 25.61
CA ALA A 332 26.04 20.36 27.05
C ALA A 332 27.52 20.53 27.44
N ILE A 333 28.45 19.97 26.65
CA ILE A 333 29.90 20.15 26.85
C ILE A 333 30.28 21.63 26.71
N LEU A 334 29.76 22.31 25.67
CA LEU A 334 30.02 23.74 25.48
C LEU A 334 29.53 24.56 26.67
N LEU A 335 28.34 24.23 27.21
CA LEU A 335 27.81 24.89 28.40
C LEU A 335 28.70 24.62 29.62
N GLU A 336 29.15 23.38 29.84
CA GLU A 336 30.10 23.04 30.91
C GLU A 336 31.36 23.92 30.85
N LYS A 337 31.93 24.10 29.63
CA LYS A 337 33.11 24.95 29.45
C LYS A 337 32.82 26.43 29.66
N ILE A 338 31.64 26.90 29.28
CA ILE A 338 31.21 28.27 29.59
C ILE A 338 31.10 28.46 31.11
N GLU A 339 30.60 27.48 31.85
CA GLU A 339 30.47 27.52 33.30
C GLU A 339 31.84 27.48 34.01
N GLU A 340 32.75 26.59 33.60
CA GLU A 340 34.15 26.55 34.07
C GLU A 340 34.87 27.88 33.81
N LEU A 341 34.75 28.42 32.59
CA LEU A 341 35.31 29.73 32.23
C LEU A 341 34.73 30.83 33.10
N THR A 342 33.43 30.77 33.41
CA THR A 342 32.77 31.73 34.30
C THR A 342 33.35 31.66 35.71
N LEU A 343 33.63 30.47 36.25
CA LEU A 343 34.29 30.30 37.55
C LEU A 343 35.69 30.90 37.57
N HIS A 344 36.51 30.64 36.54
CA HIS A 344 37.83 31.25 36.41
C HIS A 344 37.76 32.78 36.30
N LEU A 345 36.80 33.33 35.57
CA LEU A 345 36.59 34.78 35.47
C LEU A 345 36.20 35.39 36.82
N ILE A 346 35.35 34.72 37.60
CA ILE A 346 34.98 35.14 38.95
C ILE A 346 36.22 35.16 39.86
N GLU A 347 37.05 34.11 39.82
CA GLU A 347 38.29 34.04 40.58
C GLU A 347 39.28 35.13 40.17
N MET A 348 39.49 35.33 38.88
CA MET A 348 40.39 36.36 38.34
C MET A 348 39.92 37.76 38.76
N ASN A 349 38.62 38.05 38.73
CA ASN A 349 38.06 39.31 39.20
C ASN A 349 38.30 39.54 40.70
N LYS A 350 38.25 38.49 41.53
CA LYS A 350 38.61 38.58 42.96
C LYS A 350 40.08 38.98 43.13
N ARG A 351 40.99 38.34 42.40
CA ARG A 351 42.43 38.67 42.43
C ARG A 351 42.72 40.09 41.94
N VAL A 352 42.05 40.55 40.88
CA VAL A 352 42.18 41.93 40.38
C VAL A 352 41.77 42.93 41.45
N LYS A 353 40.61 42.73 42.10
CA LYS A 353 40.15 43.62 43.18
C LYS A 353 41.11 43.65 44.37
N GLU A 354 41.69 42.50 44.72
CA GLU A 354 42.70 42.43 45.78
C GLU A 354 43.95 43.22 45.41
N LEU A 355 44.46 43.06 44.19
CA LEU A 355 45.61 43.83 43.68
C LEU A 355 45.32 45.34 43.65
N GLU A 356 44.13 45.75 43.19
CA GLU A 356 43.69 47.15 43.20
C GLU A 356 43.63 47.72 44.63
N SER A 357 43.13 46.94 45.59
CA SER A 357 43.09 47.33 47.01
C SER A 357 44.50 47.55 47.55
N ILE A 358 45.41 46.60 47.33
CA ILE A 358 46.82 46.70 47.78
C ILE A 358 47.51 47.92 47.17
N ILE A 359 47.30 48.19 45.88
CA ILE A 359 47.86 49.37 45.20
C ILE A 359 47.28 50.67 45.78
N SER A 360 46.00 50.68 46.15
CA SER A 360 45.36 51.86 46.75
C SER A 360 45.87 52.13 48.18
N GLU A 361 46.20 51.07 48.93
CA GLU A 361 46.74 51.17 50.28
C GLU A 361 48.23 51.55 50.29
N GLY A 362 49.04 51.00 49.37
CA GLY A 362 50.46 51.34 49.25
C GLY A 362 50.75 52.72 48.66
N LYS A 363 49.72 53.45 48.20
CA LYS A 363 49.79 54.85 47.77
C LYS A 363 49.41 55.86 48.87
N LYS A 364 48.97 55.40 50.04
CA LYS A 364 48.82 56.22 51.25
C LYS A 364 50.12 56.21 52.05
#